data_AF-A0A9E4G5C9-F1
#
_entry.id   AF-A0A9E4G5C9-F1
#
_cell.length_a   1.000
_cell.length_b   1.000
_cell.length_c   1.000
_cell.angle_alpha   90.00
_cell.angle_beta   90.00
_cell.angle_gamma   90.00
#
_symmetry.space_group_name_H-M   'P 1'
#
loop_
_entity.id
_entity.type
_entity.pdbx_description
1 polymer ?
#
loop_
_entity_poly.entity_id
_entity_poly.type
_entity_poly.pdbx_seq_one_letter_code
_entity_poly.pdbx_strand_id
1 'polypeptide(L)'
;TVMLAERTFWEKATAVHVFCRQARRRGERLSRHWHDLARLDEAGIATTALADRALALSVARHKAMFFAENDARGERIDYEAAVSSELQLVPSGAANAVLANDYAKMLADGMLLDANEPFDALMERCAAIEAKANNG
;
A
#
# COMPACT_ATOMS: atom_id res chain seq x y z
N THR A 1 4.94 -11.77 -19.00
CA THR A 1 6.12 -11.29 -18.26
C THR A 1 5.64 -10.85 -16.91
N VAL A 2 5.73 -11.70 -15.89
CA VAL A 2 5.05 -11.47 -14.61
C VAL A 2 5.71 -10.31 -13.84
N MET A 3 7.04 -10.16 -13.92
CA MET A 3 7.87 -9.13 -13.23
C MET A 3 7.31 -7.71 -13.10
N LEU A 4 6.54 -7.22 -14.08
CA LEU A 4 5.97 -5.88 -14.00
C LEU A 4 4.90 -5.78 -12.90
N ALA A 5 4.15 -6.85 -12.68
CA ALA A 5 3.06 -6.90 -11.71
C ALA A 5 3.58 -6.98 -10.27
N GLU A 6 4.62 -7.76 -9.99
CA GLU A 6 5.26 -7.78 -8.66
C GLU A 6 5.93 -6.44 -8.34
N ARG A 7 6.57 -5.80 -9.32
CA ARG A 7 7.10 -4.44 -9.13
C ARG A 7 5.97 -3.47 -8.82
N THR A 8 4.87 -3.54 -9.56
CA THR A 8 3.69 -2.70 -9.36
C THR A 8 3.11 -2.89 -7.94
N PHE A 9 3.10 -4.13 -7.43
CA PHE A 9 2.73 -4.42 -6.05
C PHE A 9 3.59 -3.63 -5.07
N TRP A 10 4.92 -3.75 -5.15
CA TRP A 10 5.83 -3.05 -4.23
C TRP A 10 5.77 -1.52 -4.36
N GLU A 11 5.59 -1.00 -5.57
CA GLU A 11 5.42 0.43 -5.80
C GLU A 11 4.16 1.00 -5.14
N LYS A 12 3.07 0.23 -5.14
CA LYS A 12 1.81 0.58 -4.46
C LYS A 12 1.91 0.38 -2.95
N ALA A 13 2.46 -0.74 -2.50
CA ALA A 13 2.62 -1.07 -1.08
C ALA A 13 3.46 -0.02 -0.35
N THR A 14 4.58 0.40 -0.94
CA THR A 14 5.43 1.46 -0.38
C THR A 14 4.76 2.84 -0.40
N ALA A 15 3.96 3.15 -1.43
CA ALA A 15 3.19 4.39 -1.48
C ALA A 15 2.10 4.44 -0.40
N VAL A 16 1.45 3.31 -0.14
CA VAL A 16 0.49 3.13 0.95
C VAL A 16 1.17 3.26 2.30
N HIS A 17 2.32 2.60 2.51
CA HIS A 17 3.09 2.72 3.75
C HIS A 17 3.45 4.18 4.07
N VAL A 18 3.95 4.93 3.09
CA VAL A 18 4.24 6.36 3.26
C VAL A 18 2.99 7.12 3.72
N PHE A 19 1.84 6.86 3.10
CA PHE A 19 0.58 7.48 3.52
C PHE A 19 0.24 7.16 4.98
N CYS A 20 0.32 5.88 5.37
CA CYS A 20 0.04 5.42 6.72
C CYS A 20 0.95 6.11 7.75
N ARG A 21 2.23 6.30 7.42
CA ARG A 21 3.24 6.96 8.28
C ARG A 21 3.07 8.47 8.36
N GLN A 22 2.55 9.11 7.31
CA GLN A 22 2.38 10.56 7.24
C GLN A 22 1.02 11.04 7.79
N ALA A 23 -0.03 10.22 7.64
CA ALA A 23 -1.43 10.62 7.78
C ALA A 23 -1.79 11.89 6.96
N ARG A 24 -0.97 12.19 5.95
CA ARG A 24 -0.97 13.44 5.19
C ARG A 24 -0.46 13.15 3.79
N ARG A 25 -1.36 12.94 2.84
CA ARG A 25 -1.05 13.15 1.42
C ARG A 25 -2.02 14.12 0.80
N ARG A 26 -1.47 14.95 -0.09
CA ARG A 26 -2.24 15.78 -1.01
C ARG A 26 -2.45 14.94 -2.27
N GLY A 27 -3.71 14.68 -2.61
CA GLY A 27 -4.09 13.91 -3.79
C GLY A 27 -5.49 13.34 -3.60
N GLU A 28 -6.26 13.30 -4.69
CA GLU A 28 -7.56 12.63 -4.73
C GLU A 28 -7.36 11.15 -5.12
N ARG A 29 -8.32 10.29 -4.75
CA ARG A 29 -8.40 8.89 -5.19
C ARG A 29 -7.30 8.00 -4.60
N LEU A 30 -6.98 8.21 -3.33
CA LEU A 30 -5.97 7.44 -2.60
C LEU A 30 -6.39 5.97 -2.45
N SER A 31 -7.68 5.72 -2.24
CA SER A 31 -8.26 4.41 -1.97
C SER A 31 -8.05 3.40 -3.11
N ARG A 32 -7.79 3.87 -4.34
CA ARG A 32 -7.44 3.01 -5.47
C ARG A 32 -6.21 2.14 -5.19
N HIS A 33 -5.25 2.65 -4.41
CA HIS A 33 -4.03 1.91 -4.13
C HIS A 33 -4.30 0.68 -3.27
N TRP A 34 -5.21 0.78 -2.30
CA TRP A 34 -5.64 -0.35 -1.48
C TRP A 34 -6.41 -1.36 -2.31
N HIS A 35 -7.34 -0.91 -3.15
CA HIS A 35 -8.05 -1.82 -4.07
C HIS A 35 -7.10 -2.54 -5.02
N ASP A 36 -6.15 -1.83 -5.62
CA ASP A 36 -5.17 -2.44 -6.52
C ASP A 36 -4.33 -3.49 -5.78
N LEU A 37 -3.91 -3.23 -4.53
CA LEU A 37 -3.19 -4.22 -3.71
C LEU A 37 -4.04 -5.46 -3.43
N ALA A 38 -5.31 -5.26 -3.10
CA ALA A 38 -6.25 -6.33 -2.85
C ALA A 38 -6.44 -7.20 -4.11
N ARG A 39 -6.58 -6.59 -5.28
CA ARG A 39 -6.69 -7.29 -6.59
C ARG A 39 -5.39 -8.02 -6.96
N LEU A 40 -4.23 -7.44 -6.68
CA LEU A 40 -2.95 -8.10 -6.90
C LEU A 40 -2.77 -9.32 -5.99
N ASP A 41 -3.21 -9.27 -4.73
CA ASP A 41 -3.21 -10.44 -3.84
C ASP A 41 -4.20 -11.52 -4.29
N GLU A 42 -5.42 -11.14 -4.69
CA GLU A 42 -6.41 -12.06 -5.29
C GLU A 42 -5.85 -12.84 -6.49
N ALA A 43 -5.05 -12.17 -7.32
CA ALA A 43 -4.39 -12.77 -8.49
C ALA A 43 -3.13 -13.59 -8.14
N GLY A 44 -2.78 -13.72 -6.86
CA GLY A 44 -1.59 -14.44 -6.38
C GLY A 44 -0.27 -13.67 -6.53
N ILE A 45 -0.30 -12.44 -7.06
CA ILE A 45 0.89 -11.63 -7.36
C ILE A 45 1.57 -11.15 -6.07
N ALA A 46 0.80 -10.85 -5.02
CA ALA A 46 1.40 -10.50 -3.73
C ALA A 46 2.29 -11.63 -3.21
N THR A 47 1.87 -12.90 -3.34
CA THR A 47 2.68 -14.04 -2.88
C THR A 47 4.00 -14.15 -3.64
N THR A 48 3.98 -13.99 -4.97
CA THR A 48 5.22 -14.02 -5.77
C THR A 48 6.10 -12.80 -5.50
N ALA A 49 5.52 -11.62 -5.33
CA ALA A 49 6.23 -10.38 -5.01
C ALA A 49 6.93 -10.43 -3.65
N LEU A 50 6.27 -11.01 -2.65
CA LEU A 50 6.83 -11.17 -1.30
C LEU A 50 7.97 -12.19 -1.27
N ALA A 51 7.90 -13.24 -2.09
CA ALA A 51 8.99 -14.23 -2.21
C ALA A 51 10.25 -13.68 -2.91
N ASP A 52 10.09 -12.70 -3.82
CA ASP A 52 11.23 -12.06 -4.51
C ASP A 52 11.79 -10.88 -3.71
N ARG A 53 12.63 -11.22 -2.72
CA ARG A 53 13.29 -10.23 -1.87
C ARG A 53 14.22 -9.29 -2.64
N ALA A 54 14.83 -9.75 -3.72
CA ALA A 54 15.73 -8.93 -4.52
C ALA A 54 14.97 -7.82 -5.26
N LEU A 55 13.78 -8.14 -5.78
CA LEU A 55 12.87 -7.17 -6.37
C LEU A 55 12.38 -6.15 -5.34
N ALA A 56 11.95 -6.61 -4.16
CA ALA A 56 11.51 -5.74 -3.06
C ALA A 56 12.58 -4.69 -2.72
N LEU A 57 13.82 -5.13 -2.50
CA LEU A 57 14.96 -4.26 -2.21
C LEU A 57 15.31 -3.35 -3.39
N SER A 58 15.16 -3.82 -4.64
CA SER A 58 15.37 -2.97 -5.82
C SER A 58 14.37 -1.83 -5.87
N VAL A 59 13.10 -2.06 -5.53
CA VAL A 59 12.07 -1.02 -5.46
C VAL A 59 12.38 -0.05 -4.31
N ALA A 60 12.75 -0.58 -3.14
CA ALA A 60 13.11 0.24 -1.98
C ALA A 60 14.28 1.18 -2.28
N ARG A 61 15.37 0.70 -2.88
CA ARG A 61 16.52 1.55 -3.28
C ARG A 61 16.12 2.62 -4.29
N HIS A 62 15.29 2.27 -5.26
CA HIS A 62 14.78 3.25 -6.24
C HIS A 62 13.93 4.33 -5.55
N LYS A 63 13.05 3.94 -4.63
CA LYS A 63 12.23 4.88 -3.84
C LYS A 63 13.10 5.77 -2.95
N ALA A 64 14.09 5.23 -2.25
CA ALA A 64 14.99 5.99 -1.41
C ALA A 64 15.79 7.05 -2.19
N MET A 65 16.14 6.77 -3.46
CA MET A 65 16.88 7.69 -4.32
C MET A 65 16.02 8.83 -4.89
N PHE A 66 14.78 8.54 -5.31
CA PHE A 66 13.94 9.48 -6.06
C PHE A 66 12.76 10.06 -5.27
N PHE A 67 12.36 9.43 -4.18
CA PHE A 67 11.14 9.73 -3.42
C PHE A 67 11.44 9.74 -1.91
N ALA A 68 12.37 10.59 -1.50
CA ALA A 68 12.66 10.83 -0.09
C ALA A 68 11.43 11.44 0.60
N GLU A 69 10.75 10.63 1.41
CA GLU A 69 9.55 11.00 2.16
C GLU A 69 9.89 10.97 3.66
N ASN A 70 9.21 11.81 4.44
CA ASN A 70 9.32 11.80 5.90
C ASN A 70 7.99 11.37 6.52
N ASP A 71 8.02 10.75 7.69
CA ASP A 71 6.82 10.41 8.44
C ASP A 71 6.22 11.64 9.16
N ALA A 72 5.15 11.44 9.92
CA ALA A 72 4.47 12.50 10.66
C ALA A 72 5.36 13.22 11.71
N ARG A 73 6.49 12.62 12.13
CA ARG A 73 7.45 13.20 13.08
C ARG A 73 8.62 13.90 12.38
N GLY A 74 8.68 13.83 11.04
CA GLY A 74 9.78 14.37 10.26
C GLY A 74 10.96 13.41 10.12
N GLU A 75 10.81 12.15 10.55
CA GLU A 75 11.83 11.11 10.39
C GLU A 75 11.76 10.54 8.97
N ARG A 76 12.91 10.27 8.35
CA ARG A 76 12.92 9.76 6.99
C ARG A 76 12.33 8.35 6.92
N ILE A 77 11.47 8.10 5.95
CA ILE A 77 10.91 6.78 5.69
C ILE A 77 12.04 5.84 5.25
N ASP A 78 12.21 4.76 6.00
CA ASP A 78 13.11 3.66 5.63
C ASP A 78 12.34 2.68 4.73
N TYR A 79 12.52 2.83 3.42
CA TYR A 79 11.90 1.94 2.45
C TYR A 79 12.44 0.51 2.53
N GLU A 80 13.68 0.31 2.94
CA GLU A 80 14.22 -1.05 3.09
C GLU A 80 13.53 -1.74 4.26
N ALA A 81 13.40 -1.09 5.42
CA ALA A 81 12.63 -1.60 6.55
C ALA A 81 11.16 -1.89 6.17
N ALA A 82 10.54 -0.95 5.44
CA ALA A 82 9.15 -1.09 4.98
C ALA A 82 8.91 -2.30 4.07
N VAL A 83 9.88 -2.70 3.22
CA VAL A 83 9.74 -3.89 2.38
C VAL A 83 10.24 -5.19 3.04
N SER A 84 10.67 -5.12 4.29
CA SER A 84 11.29 -6.24 5.03
C SER A 84 10.40 -6.75 6.15
N SER A 85 9.95 -5.85 7.02
CA SER A 85 9.26 -6.24 8.26
C SER A 85 8.39 -5.13 8.85
N GLU A 86 8.43 -3.93 8.28
CA GLU A 86 7.72 -2.75 8.80
C GLU A 86 6.67 -2.25 7.80
N LEU A 87 6.21 -3.10 6.87
CA LEU A 87 5.17 -2.69 5.93
C LEU A 87 3.92 -2.30 6.73
N GLN A 88 3.29 -1.20 6.34
CA GLN A 88 2.05 -0.74 6.97
C GLN A 88 1.05 -0.43 5.87
N LEU A 89 0.05 -1.30 5.71
CA LEU A 89 -1.04 -1.13 4.77
C LEU A 89 -2.31 -0.66 5.46
N VAL A 90 -2.52 -1.00 6.73
CA VAL A 90 -3.68 -0.53 7.48
C VAL A 90 -3.37 0.81 8.17
N PRO A 91 -4.03 1.91 7.75
CA PRO A 91 -3.83 3.19 8.40
C PRO A 91 -4.47 3.20 9.79
N SER A 92 -3.92 4.00 10.70
CA SER A 92 -4.46 4.21 12.04
C SER A 92 -4.79 5.67 12.30
N GLY A 93 -5.72 5.93 13.23
CA GLY A 93 -6.06 7.28 13.67
C GLY A 93 -6.55 8.18 12.52
N ALA A 94 -5.97 9.38 12.39
CA ALA A 94 -6.38 10.36 11.39
C ALA A 94 -6.22 9.85 9.94
N ALA A 95 -5.20 9.02 9.66
CA ALA A 95 -4.99 8.44 8.33
C ALA A 95 -6.18 7.56 7.91
N ASN A 96 -6.74 6.80 8.85
CA ASN A 96 -7.87 5.91 8.58
C ASN A 96 -9.13 6.71 8.23
N ALA A 97 -9.41 7.79 8.97
CA ALA A 97 -10.55 8.66 8.68
C ALA A 97 -10.43 9.34 7.31
N VAL A 98 -9.22 9.77 6.94
CA VAL A 98 -8.95 10.34 5.60
C VAL A 98 -9.21 9.31 4.51
N LEU A 99 -8.71 8.08 4.69
CA LEU A 99 -8.89 7.02 3.71
C LEU A 99 -10.36 6.60 3.59
N ALA A 100 -11.07 6.39 4.71
CA ALA A 100 -12.48 6.00 4.70
C ALA A 100 -13.36 7.05 3.99
N ASN A 101 -13.08 8.34 4.17
CA ASN A 101 -13.80 9.41 3.48
C ASN A 101 -13.47 9.47 1.98
N ASP A 102 -12.21 9.26 1.58
CA ASP A 102 -11.84 9.15 0.16
C ASP A 102 -12.51 7.93 -0.49
N TYR A 103 -12.55 6.80 0.21
CA TYR A 103 -13.21 5.57 -0.22
C TYR A 103 -14.69 5.80 -0.52
N ALA A 104 -15.41 6.41 0.43
CA ALA A 104 -16.83 6.71 0.28
C ALA A 104 -17.11 7.62 -0.93
N LYS A 105 -16.26 8.63 -1.17
CA LYS A 105 -16.36 9.51 -2.34
C LYS A 105 -16.12 8.76 -3.64
N MET A 106 -15.06 7.96 -3.70
CA MET A 106 -14.74 7.17 -4.89
C MET A 106 -15.85 6.17 -5.24
N LEU A 107 -16.49 5.57 -4.24
CA LEU A 107 -17.65 4.69 -4.42
C LEU A 107 -18.86 5.46 -4.95
N ALA A 108 -19.17 6.62 -4.35
CA ALA A 108 -20.27 7.48 -4.79
C ALA A 108 -20.10 7.98 -6.24
N ASP A 109 -18.87 8.27 -6.63
CA ASP A 109 -18.52 8.72 -7.98
C ASP A 109 -18.42 7.57 -9.00
N GLY A 110 -18.68 6.32 -8.59
CA GLY A 110 -18.64 5.14 -9.45
C GLY A 110 -17.24 4.80 -9.99
N MET A 111 -16.19 5.31 -9.35
CA MET A 111 -14.80 5.15 -9.82
C MET A 111 -14.17 3.83 -9.40
N LEU A 112 -14.78 3.15 -8.43
CA LEU A 112 -14.40 1.81 -8.00
C LEU A 112 -15.34 0.81 -8.68
N LEU A 113 -15.11 0.59 -9.97
CA LEU A 113 -15.82 -0.43 -10.73
C LEU A 113 -15.63 -1.79 -10.03
N ASP A 114 -16.72 -2.50 -9.79
CA ASP A 114 -16.78 -3.78 -9.08
C ASP A 114 -16.44 -3.77 -7.58
N ALA A 115 -16.33 -2.60 -6.94
CA ALA A 115 -16.21 -2.50 -5.49
C ALA A 115 -17.59 -2.61 -4.82
N ASN A 116 -18.02 -3.84 -4.60
CA ASN A 116 -19.16 -4.17 -3.73
C ASN A 116 -18.72 -4.46 -2.28
N GLU A 117 -17.41 -4.41 -2.01
CA GLU A 117 -16.88 -4.69 -0.67
C GLU A 117 -16.96 -3.44 0.22
N PRO A 118 -17.35 -3.58 1.50
CA PRO A 118 -17.28 -2.48 2.45
C PRO A 118 -15.81 -2.12 2.75
N PHE A 119 -15.57 -0.86 3.13
CA PHE A 119 -14.23 -0.36 3.48
C PHE A 119 -13.51 -1.26 4.49
N ASP A 120 -14.22 -1.75 5.51
CA ASP A 120 -13.66 -2.63 6.53
C ASP A 120 -13.16 -3.96 5.95
N ALA A 121 -13.87 -4.55 4.98
CA ALA A 121 -13.42 -5.76 4.30
C ALA A 121 -12.15 -5.52 3.47
N LEU A 122 -12.04 -4.36 2.81
CA LEU A 122 -10.80 -3.98 2.14
C LEU A 122 -9.64 -3.85 3.14
N MET A 123 -9.88 -3.24 4.30
CA MET A 123 -8.86 -3.12 5.36
C MET A 123 -8.44 -4.49 5.92
N GLU A 124 -9.37 -5.42 6.13
CA GLU A 124 -9.06 -6.79 6.57
C GLU A 124 -8.15 -7.52 5.58
N ARG A 125 -8.41 -7.37 4.28
CA ARG A 125 -7.57 -7.95 3.23
C ARG A 125 -6.19 -7.33 3.22
N CYS A 126 -6.10 -6.00 3.33
CA CYS A 126 -4.82 -5.31 3.44
C CYS A 126 -4.06 -5.71 4.71
N ALA A 127 -4.74 -5.95 5.83
CA ALA A 127 -4.14 -6.48 7.06
C ALA A 127 -3.54 -7.87 6.84
N ALA A 128 -4.21 -8.74 6.07
CA ALA A 128 -3.68 -10.06 5.73
C ALA A 128 -2.43 -9.96 4.84
N ILE A 129 -2.42 -9.05 3.86
CA ILE A 129 -1.23 -8.79 3.02
C ILE A 129 -0.08 -8.27 3.87
N GLU A 130 -0.35 -7.30 4.75
CA GLU A 130 0.63 -6.74 5.69
C GLU A 130 1.25 -7.82 6.58
N ALA A 131 0.42 -8.68 7.17
CA ALA A 131 0.87 -9.79 8.00
C ALA A 131 1.73 -10.79 7.22
N LYS A 132 1.37 -11.14 5.97
CA LYS A 132 2.20 -11.98 5.10
C LYS A 132 3.55 -11.32 4.82
N ALA A 133 3.57 -10.01 4.55
CA ALA A 133 4.76 -9.27 4.19
C ALA A 133 5.74 -9.13 5.37
N ASN A 134 5.23 -8.99 6.59
CA ASN A 134 6.05 -8.75 7.78
C ASN A 134 6.47 -10.01 8.53
N ASN A 135 5.86 -11.17 8.22
CA ASN A 135 6.15 -12.46 8.87
C ASN A 135 6.93 -13.45 7.97
N GLY A 136 7.31 -13.04 6.74
CA GLY A 136 8.09 -13.85 5.80
C GLY A 136 9.58 -13.64 5.94
#